data_AF-A0A940Q9V3-F1
#
_entry.id   AF-A0A940Q9V3-F1
#
_cell.length_a   1.000
_cell.length_b   1.000
_cell.length_c   1.000
_cell.angle_alpha   90.00
_cell.angle_beta   90.00
_cell.angle_gamma   90.00
#
_symmetry.space_group_name_H-M   'P 1'
#
loop_
_entity.id
_entity.type
_entity.pdbx_description
1 polymer ?
#
loop_
_entity_poly.entity_id
_entity_poly.type
_entity_poly.pdbx_seq_one_letter_code
_entity_poly.pdbx_strand_id
1 'polypeptide(L)'
;MKMKRKIAILAAVMLLTGCAGGKSLPESSSQQTTTSAADDNSSQSQTAASAGDSTESPSVEPEKTTEQAATSEFAATSESTEVTTQGLPVKVQFVEDYGAIGGHDEFNLNDDEMTVKVVFSTESTVTDFRVLSISMQDYDDSGNFTFAAEELFTLDELTSERPLEAGLQFIGTIPNNGISFVDPDGNTKYYAVDMSGRDGSLFLWEITVV
;
A
#
# COMPACT_ATOMS: atom_id res chain seq x y z
N MET A 1 -3.68 -55.35 -8.84
CA MET A 1 -2.24 -55.33 -8.51
C MET A 1 -2.01 -54.30 -7.42
N LYS A 2 -1.60 -54.71 -6.20
CA LYS A 2 -1.27 -53.81 -5.09
C LYS A 2 0.22 -53.48 -5.17
N MET A 3 0.60 -52.21 -5.23
CA MET A 3 1.95 -51.80 -4.85
C MET A 3 1.89 -50.62 -3.87
N LYS A 4 2.73 -50.75 -2.85
CA LYS A 4 2.67 -50.12 -1.54
C LYS A 4 3.61 -48.92 -1.51
N ARG A 5 3.20 -47.88 -0.78
CA ARG A 5 3.94 -46.64 -0.47
C ARG A 5 5.30 -46.93 0.19
N LYS A 6 6.30 -46.10 -0.08
CA LYS A 6 7.50 -45.96 0.76
C LYS A 6 7.75 -44.48 1.06
N ILE A 7 7.43 -44.11 2.30
CA ILE A 7 7.80 -42.86 2.95
C ILE A 7 9.19 -43.08 3.57
N ALA A 8 10.13 -42.17 3.34
CA ALA A 8 11.39 -42.12 4.05
C ALA A 8 11.44 -40.82 4.86
N ILE A 9 11.22 -40.94 6.17
CA ILE A 9 11.47 -39.90 7.17
C ILE A 9 12.93 -40.06 7.59
N LEU A 10 13.75 -39.03 7.42
CA LEU A 10 15.08 -38.97 8.02
C LEU A 10 15.10 -37.80 9.01
N ALA A 11 14.78 -38.11 10.26
CA ALA A 11 15.02 -37.26 11.39
C ALA A 11 16.48 -37.45 11.85
N ALA A 12 17.23 -36.35 11.96
CA ALA A 12 18.51 -36.32 12.64
C ALA A 12 18.44 -35.27 13.76
N VAL A 13 18.21 -35.77 14.97
CA VAL A 13 18.40 -35.05 16.24
C VAL A 13 19.88 -35.13 16.60
N MET A 14 20.52 -33.99 16.87
CA MET A 14 21.71 -33.95 17.71
C MET A 14 21.61 -32.84 18.76
N LEU A 15 22.06 -33.21 19.95
CA LEU A 15 21.85 -32.61 21.26
C LEU A 15 22.90 -31.55 21.60
N LEU A 16 22.42 -30.49 22.27
CA LEU A 16 22.98 -29.79 23.43
C LEU A 16 24.49 -29.88 23.74
N THR A 17 25.16 -28.73 23.81
CA THR A 17 26.11 -28.42 24.90
C THR A 17 26.14 -26.89 25.12
N GLY A 18 25.87 -26.47 26.36
CA GLY A 18 25.82 -25.07 26.78
C GLY A 18 27.14 -24.52 27.34
N CYS A 19 27.12 -23.26 27.74
CA CYS A 19 28.00 -22.66 28.75
C CYS A 19 27.22 -21.57 29.50
N ALA A 20 27.25 -21.64 30.83
CA ALA A 20 26.78 -20.60 31.75
C ALA A 20 27.98 -20.02 32.51
N GLY A 21 27.90 -18.74 32.87
CA GLY A 21 28.84 -18.02 33.76
C GLY A 21 29.33 -16.73 33.11
N GLY A 22 29.40 -15.56 33.75
CA GLY A 22 29.14 -15.17 35.14
C GLY A 22 29.26 -13.64 35.26
N LYS A 23 28.72 -13.09 36.36
CA LYS A 23 28.85 -11.68 36.76
C LYS A 23 30.31 -11.21 36.81
N SER A 24 30.59 -9.99 36.36
CA SER A 24 31.27 -8.95 37.15
C SER A 24 31.44 -7.65 36.33
N LEU A 25 31.02 -6.53 36.91
CA LEU A 25 31.52 -5.21 36.58
C LEU A 25 33.03 -5.14 36.91
N PRO A 26 33.75 -4.21 36.28
CA PRO A 26 34.55 -3.32 37.10
C PRO A 26 34.17 -1.85 36.88
N GLU A 27 33.90 -1.23 38.02
CA GLU A 27 33.95 0.21 38.27
C GLU A 27 35.41 0.61 38.58
N SER A 28 35.89 1.69 37.96
CA SER A 28 36.90 2.62 38.50
C SER A 28 36.86 3.85 37.60
N SER A 29 36.27 4.99 38.00
CA SER A 29 36.55 5.84 39.16
C SER A 29 37.86 6.63 39.04
N SER A 30 37.70 7.89 38.67
CA SER A 30 38.46 9.04 39.18
C SER A 30 37.58 10.28 38.93
N GLN A 31 36.74 10.61 39.92
CA GLN A 31 36.91 11.68 40.90
C GLN A 31 36.73 13.09 40.28
N GLN A 32 35.58 13.75 40.50
CA GLN A 32 35.25 14.67 41.63
C GLN A 32 36.04 16.00 41.46
N THR A 33 35.49 17.22 41.55
CA THR A 33 34.57 17.78 42.56
C THR A 33 34.21 19.22 42.13
N THR A 34 32.91 19.61 42.23
CA THR A 34 32.35 20.90 42.76
C THR A 34 32.82 22.27 42.20
N THR A 35 32.08 23.37 42.16
CA THR A 35 30.72 23.82 42.55
C THR A 35 30.61 25.28 42.08
N SER A 36 29.41 25.67 41.63
CA SER A 36 28.70 26.93 41.90
C SER A 36 29.32 28.32 41.65
N ALA A 37 28.63 29.03 40.77
CA ALA A 37 28.04 30.37 40.94
C ALA A 37 28.80 31.64 40.47
N ALA A 38 28.05 32.36 39.62
CA ALA A 38 27.86 33.81 39.51
C ALA A 38 29.02 34.71 39.03
N ASP A 39 28.81 35.35 37.88
CA ASP A 39 28.67 36.82 37.71
C ASP A 39 28.75 37.12 36.19
N ASP A 40 27.65 37.57 35.57
CA ASP A 40 27.33 38.99 35.36
C ASP A 40 28.06 39.57 34.14
N ASN A 41 27.31 39.78 33.04
CA ASN A 41 27.34 41.08 32.39
C ASN A 41 26.08 41.30 31.54
N SER A 42 25.29 42.25 32.01
CA SER A 42 24.15 42.87 31.37
C SER A 42 24.52 43.85 30.24
N SER A 43 23.60 44.04 29.29
CA SER A 43 23.23 45.28 28.56
C SER A 43 22.25 44.84 27.45
N GLN A 44 20.92 44.80 27.59
CA GLN A 44 19.90 45.81 27.91
C GLN A 44 19.92 47.10 27.07
N SER A 45 18.94 47.22 26.17
CA SER A 45 17.90 48.29 26.09
C SER A 45 16.84 47.76 25.08
N GLN A 46 15.57 47.44 25.39
CA GLN A 46 14.42 48.22 25.90
C GLN A 46 14.13 49.50 25.06
N THR A 47 12.90 49.94 24.73
CA THR A 47 11.57 49.79 25.35
C THR A 47 10.44 50.15 24.36
N ALA A 48 9.22 49.81 24.76
CA ALA A 48 7.92 49.87 24.12
C ALA A 48 7.20 51.24 23.96
N ALA A 49 6.05 51.12 23.28
CA ALA A 49 4.73 51.74 23.54
C ALA A 49 4.37 53.09 22.88
N SER A 50 3.23 53.11 22.17
CA SER A 50 2.10 53.98 22.50
C SER A 50 0.82 53.57 21.73
N ALA A 51 -0.32 53.76 22.39
CA ALA A 51 -1.68 53.48 21.93
C ALA A 51 -2.38 54.74 21.39
N GLY A 52 -3.46 54.54 20.64
CA GLY A 52 -4.51 55.52 20.29
C GLY A 52 -5.35 54.98 19.12
N ASP A 53 -6.60 54.53 19.25
CA ASP A 53 -7.86 55.21 19.64
C ASP A 53 -8.69 55.61 18.38
N SER A 54 -9.93 55.07 18.33
CA SER A 54 -11.13 55.47 17.54
C SER A 54 -11.06 55.38 16.01
N THR A 55 -12.09 55.10 15.20
CA THR A 55 -13.55 54.84 15.26
C THR A 55 -13.92 54.64 13.77
N GLU A 56 -14.65 53.63 13.32
CA GLU A 56 -16.10 53.66 13.03
C GLU A 56 -16.34 52.90 11.71
N SER A 57 -17.26 51.93 11.71
CA SER A 57 -17.88 51.39 10.49
C SER A 57 -18.85 52.42 9.91
N PRO A 58 -19.08 52.42 8.59
CA PRO A 58 -20.42 52.01 8.20
C PRO A 58 -20.47 51.02 7.03
N SER A 59 -21.44 50.12 7.17
CA SER A 59 -22.01 49.27 6.15
C SER A 59 -22.86 50.09 5.16
N VAL A 60 -22.71 49.83 3.85
CA VAL A 60 -23.81 49.83 2.86
C VAL A 60 -23.35 49.13 1.57
N GLU A 61 -23.91 47.94 1.32
CA GLU A 61 -24.14 47.32 0.00
C GLU A 61 -25.32 48.03 -0.73
N PRO A 62 -25.69 47.72 -2.00
CA PRO A 62 -25.09 46.80 -3.00
C PRO A 62 -24.93 47.42 -4.42
N GLU A 63 -23.87 47.09 -5.15
CA GLU A 63 -23.79 47.36 -6.60
C GLU A 63 -24.03 46.07 -7.39
N LYS A 64 -25.18 46.04 -8.05
CA LYS A 64 -25.63 45.04 -9.04
C LYS A 64 -24.72 45.11 -10.27
N THR A 65 -23.82 44.15 -10.44
CA THR A 65 -23.23 43.84 -11.75
C THR A 65 -23.60 42.42 -12.15
N THR A 66 -24.29 42.35 -13.28
CA THR A 66 -24.74 41.14 -13.96
C THR A 66 -23.55 40.38 -14.51
N GLU A 67 -23.26 39.18 -13.97
CA GLU A 67 -22.38 38.21 -14.62
C GLU A 67 -23.21 36.97 -14.97
N GLN A 68 -23.71 37.00 -16.20
CA GLN A 68 -24.27 35.87 -16.91
C GLN A 68 -23.10 35.16 -17.59
N ALA A 69 -22.77 33.94 -17.17
CA ALA A 69 -22.32 32.89 -18.08
C ALA A 69 -22.08 31.55 -17.37
N ALA A 70 -22.64 30.52 -17.99
CA ALA A 70 -22.25 29.12 -17.92
C ALA A 70 -22.48 28.37 -16.60
N THR A 71 -23.70 27.83 -16.49
CA THR A 71 -23.87 26.46 -16.02
C THR A 71 -22.98 25.55 -16.86
N SER A 72 -21.88 25.07 -16.29
CA SER A 72 -21.10 24.00 -16.86
C SER A 72 -21.50 22.74 -16.12
N GLU A 73 -22.56 22.11 -16.63
CA GLU A 73 -22.89 20.73 -16.30
C GLU A 73 -21.72 19.87 -16.81
N PHE A 74 -20.75 19.60 -15.94
CA PHE A 74 -19.76 18.56 -16.18
C PHE A 74 -20.45 17.22 -15.95
N ALA A 75 -21.32 16.85 -16.89
CA ALA A 75 -21.74 15.48 -17.06
C ALA A 75 -20.53 14.71 -17.59
N ALA A 76 -19.60 14.37 -16.69
CA ALA A 76 -18.64 13.31 -16.93
C ALA A 76 -19.42 12.00 -16.99
N THR A 77 -20.02 11.72 -18.16
CA THR A 77 -20.32 10.36 -18.57
C THR A 77 -18.99 9.75 -18.99
N SER A 78 -18.21 9.35 -17.99
CA SER A 78 -17.24 8.28 -18.19
C SER A 78 -18.06 7.01 -18.36
N GLU A 79 -18.31 6.61 -19.60
CA GLU A 79 -18.57 5.21 -19.90
C GLU A 79 -17.33 4.43 -19.46
N SER A 80 -17.33 4.02 -18.18
CA SER A 80 -16.45 2.98 -17.69
C SER A 80 -16.83 1.73 -18.46
N THR A 81 -16.08 1.45 -19.52
CA THR A 81 -16.18 0.19 -20.25
C THR A 81 -15.96 -0.90 -19.22
N GLU A 82 -17.02 -1.63 -18.88
CA GLU A 82 -16.94 -2.75 -17.95
C GLU A 82 -15.99 -3.79 -18.55
N VAL A 83 -14.71 -3.72 -18.17
CA VAL A 83 -13.72 -4.75 -18.51
C VAL A 83 -14.16 -5.99 -17.77
N THR A 84 -14.80 -6.87 -18.51
CA THR A 84 -15.37 -8.09 -18.00
C THR A 84 -14.20 -9.00 -17.58
N THR A 85 -14.00 -9.22 -16.28
CA THR A 85 -12.97 -10.12 -15.68
C THR A 85 -13.10 -11.60 -16.13
N GLN A 86 -14.02 -11.90 -17.05
CA GLN A 86 -14.28 -13.25 -17.53
C GLN A 86 -13.14 -13.69 -18.44
N GLY A 87 -12.38 -14.69 -17.97
CA GLY A 87 -11.33 -15.35 -18.76
C GLY A 87 -9.89 -14.99 -18.37
N LEU A 88 -9.68 -14.13 -17.37
CA LEU A 88 -8.35 -13.96 -16.79
C LEU A 88 -7.95 -15.21 -15.99
N PRO A 89 -6.69 -15.67 -16.09
CA PRO A 89 -6.24 -16.83 -15.31
C PRO A 89 -6.26 -16.52 -13.81
N VAL A 90 -5.92 -15.28 -13.43
CA VAL A 90 -5.96 -14.81 -12.05
C VAL A 90 -7.28 -14.09 -11.78
N LYS A 91 -7.87 -14.37 -10.61
CA LYS A 91 -9.02 -13.68 -10.04
C LYS A 91 -8.64 -13.03 -8.72
N VAL A 92 -9.27 -11.90 -8.41
CA VAL A 92 -9.15 -11.20 -7.13
C VAL A 92 -10.52 -11.06 -6.50
N GLN A 93 -10.63 -11.37 -5.21
CA GLN A 93 -11.86 -11.27 -4.42
C GLN A 93 -11.51 -10.82 -3.00
N PHE A 94 -12.46 -10.22 -2.28
CA PHE A 94 -12.28 -9.99 -0.85
C PHE A 94 -12.18 -11.32 -0.09
N VAL A 95 -11.44 -11.37 1.01
CA VAL A 95 -11.30 -12.58 1.83
C VAL A 95 -12.67 -13.08 2.33
N GLU A 96 -13.53 -12.17 2.76
CA GLU A 96 -14.88 -12.49 3.25
C GLU A 96 -15.77 -13.15 2.18
N ASP A 97 -15.55 -12.84 0.91
CA ASP A 97 -16.32 -13.39 -0.22
C ASP A 97 -15.70 -14.69 -0.75
N TYR A 98 -14.40 -14.91 -0.52
CA TYR A 98 -13.70 -16.13 -0.92
C TYR A 98 -14.11 -17.35 -0.06
N GLY A 99 -14.42 -17.10 1.22
CA GLY A 99 -14.74 -18.13 2.20
C GLY A 99 -13.49 -18.68 2.89
N ALA A 100 -13.53 -19.95 3.32
CA ALA A 100 -12.43 -20.54 4.07
C ALA A 100 -11.19 -20.75 3.19
N ILE A 101 -10.13 -20.01 3.49
CA ILE A 101 -8.84 -20.14 2.81
C ILE A 101 -8.08 -21.33 3.43
N GLY A 102 -7.73 -22.32 2.59
CA GLY A 102 -6.96 -23.49 2.98
C GLY A 102 -5.48 -23.18 3.18
N GLY A 103 -4.59 -24.07 2.72
CA GLY A 103 -3.17 -23.71 2.63
C GLY A 103 -3.00 -22.55 1.64
N HIS A 104 -2.35 -21.47 2.05
CA HIS A 104 -2.15 -20.27 1.24
C HIS A 104 -0.78 -19.68 1.52
N ASP A 105 -0.32 -18.85 0.60
CA ASP A 105 0.75 -17.89 0.86
C ASP A 105 0.12 -16.59 1.36
N GLU A 106 0.91 -15.81 2.10
CA GLU A 106 0.44 -14.56 2.70
C GLU A 106 1.41 -13.42 2.36
N PHE A 107 0.84 -12.29 1.97
CA PHE A 107 1.53 -11.02 1.83
C PHE A 107 0.74 -9.96 2.60
N ASN A 108 1.44 -9.06 3.28
CA ASN A 108 0.80 -7.89 3.87
C ASN A 108 1.65 -6.66 3.61
N LEU A 109 1.06 -5.62 3.02
CA LEU A 109 1.77 -4.38 2.70
C LEU A 109 2.32 -3.73 3.97
N ASN A 110 1.55 -3.78 5.06
CA ASN A 110 1.94 -3.34 6.39
C ASN A 110 1.03 -4.01 7.44
N ASP A 111 1.40 -3.91 8.71
CA ASP A 111 0.60 -4.46 9.81
C ASP A 111 -0.59 -3.56 10.21
N ASP A 112 -0.99 -2.62 9.35
CA ASP A 112 -2.06 -1.67 9.66
C ASP A 112 -3.45 -2.30 9.44
N GLU A 113 -4.37 -2.00 10.35
CA GLU A 113 -5.79 -2.39 10.26
C GLU A 113 -6.53 -1.75 9.07
N MET A 114 -5.90 -0.80 8.38
CA MET A 114 -6.45 -0.14 7.20
C MET A 114 -6.21 -0.92 5.90
N THR A 115 -5.52 -2.07 5.97
CA THR A 115 -5.38 -2.95 4.81
C THR A 115 -6.68 -3.68 4.52
N VAL A 116 -7.01 -3.75 3.24
CA VAL A 116 -8.08 -4.57 2.70
C VAL A 116 -7.49 -5.95 2.40
N LYS A 117 -8.08 -6.98 3.01
CA LYS A 117 -7.68 -8.36 2.80
C LYS A 117 -8.35 -8.92 1.55
N VAL A 118 -7.53 -9.36 0.61
CA VAL A 118 -7.96 -9.91 -0.69
C VAL A 118 -7.32 -11.27 -0.93
N VAL A 119 -7.92 -12.06 -1.82
CA VAL A 119 -7.38 -13.34 -2.27
C VAL A 119 -7.12 -13.29 -3.76
N PHE A 120 -5.88 -13.52 -4.15
CA PHE A 120 -5.53 -13.86 -5.52
C PHE A 120 -5.59 -15.37 -5.69
N SER A 121 -6.41 -15.81 -6.64
CA SER A 121 -6.63 -17.22 -6.94
C SER A 121 -6.53 -17.46 -8.43
N THR A 122 -6.30 -18.72 -8.82
CA THR A 122 -6.23 -19.11 -10.23
C THR A 122 -6.89 -20.46 -10.46
N GLU A 123 -7.41 -20.68 -11.67
CA GLU A 123 -7.86 -21.98 -12.15
C GLU A 123 -6.75 -22.79 -12.83
N SER A 124 -5.66 -22.14 -13.23
CA SER A 124 -4.51 -22.77 -13.88
C SER A 124 -3.23 -22.10 -13.41
N THR A 125 -2.19 -22.89 -13.12
CA THR A 125 -0.94 -22.34 -12.60
C THR A 125 -0.42 -21.20 -13.47
N VAL A 126 -0.13 -20.06 -12.85
CA VAL A 126 0.61 -18.96 -13.46
C VAL A 126 1.98 -18.86 -12.80
N THR A 127 2.99 -18.53 -13.59
CA THR A 127 4.38 -18.47 -13.12
C THR A 127 4.83 -17.03 -12.94
N ASP A 128 5.84 -16.82 -12.11
CA ASP A 128 6.42 -15.51 -11.82
C ASP A 128 5.37 -14.49 -11.35
N PHE A 129 4.52 -14.91 -10.41
CA PHE A 129 3.44 -14.08 -9.90
C PHE A 129 4.00 -13.03 -8.94
N ARG A 130 3.74 -11.75 -9.21
CA ARG A 130 4.21 -10.62 -8.39
C ARG A 130 3.05 -9.75 -7.93
N VAL A 131 3.16 -9.24 -6.71
CA VAL A 131 2.33 -8.12 -6.22
C VAL A 131 3.15 -6.84 -6.36
N LEU A 132 2.52 -5.80 -6.88
CA LEU A 132 3.16 -4.55 -7.28
C LEU A 132 2.52 -3.36 -6.58
N SER A 133 3.34 -2.39 -6.22
CA SER A 133 2.91 -1.00 -6.05
C SER A 133 2.97 -0.34 -7.43
N ILE A 134 1.90 0.34 -7.85
CA ILE A 134 1.87 1.04 -9.13
C ILE A 134 1.58 2.53 -8.94
N SER A 135 2.11 3.34 -9.84
CA SER A 135 1.89 4.80 -9.85
C SER A 135 1.65 5.29 -11.27
N MET A 136 0.58 6.08 -11.48
CA MET A 136 0.26 6.61 -12.81
C MET A 136 1.31 7.64 -13.22
N GLN A 137 1.90 7.44 -14.39
CA GLN A 137 2.92 8.30 -14.98
C GLN A 137 2.35 9.20 -16.06
N ASP A 138 1.48 8.64 -16.92
CA ASP A 138 0.93 9.36 -18.07
C ASP A 138 -0.47 8.83 -18.45
N TYR A 139 -1.18 9.62 -19.23
CA TYR A 139 -2.47 9.27 -19.84
C TYR A 139 -2.50 9.86 -21.25
N ASP A 140 -2.67 9.00 -22.25
CA ASP A 140 -2.67 9.43 -23.65
C ASP A 140 -4.05 9.91 -24.13
N ASP A 141 -4.06 10.60 -25.27
CA ASP A 141 -5.29 11.10 -25.92
C ASP A 141 -6.29 10.00 -26.28
N SER A 142 -5.87 8.72 -26.26
CA SER A 142 -6.71 7.56 -26.59
C SER A 142 -7.34 6.91 -25.36
N GLY A 143 -7.04 7.38 -24.15
CA GLY A 143 -7.60 6.83 -22.93
C GLY A 143 -6.70 5.84 -22.19
N ASN A 144 -5.47 5.62 -22.66
CA ASN A 144 -4.59 4.61 -22.07
C ASN A 144 -3.73 5.21 -20.97
N PHE A 145 -3.74 4.55 -19.82
CA PHE A 145 -2.90 4.89 -18.69
C PHE A 145 -1.56 4.17 -18.78
N THR A 146 -0.49 4.89 -18.45
CA THR A 146 0.85 4.32 -18.27
C THR A 146 1.25 4.41 -16.81
N PHE A 147 1.80 3.33 -16.27
CA PHE A 147 2.20 3.23 -14.87
C PHE A 147 3.69 2.94 -14.72
N ALA A 148 4.30 3.38 -13.62
CA ALA A 148 5.52 2.79 -13.09
C ALA A 148 5.12 1.71 -12.08
N ALA A 149 5.93 0.64 -11.98
CA ALA A 149 5.68 -0.46 -11.04
C ALA A 149 6.90 -0.75 -10.16
N GLU A 150 6.66 -0.97 -8.88
CA GLU A 150 7.62 -1.48 -7.91
C GLU A 150 7.14 -2.83 -7.38
N GLU A 151 8.03 -3.81 -7.32
CA GLU A 151 7.72 -5.13 -6.78
C GLU A 151 7.68 -5.10 -5.26
N LEU A 152 6.60 -5.67 -4.70
CA LEU A 152 6.41 -5.80 -3.25
C LEU A 152 6.54 -7.25 -2.78
N PHE A 153 6.15 -8.21 -3.63
CA PHE A 153 6.11 -9.62 -3.29
C PHE A 153 6.20 -10.49 -4.55
N THR A 154 6.73 -11.70 -4.41
CA THR A 154 6.89 -12.64 -5.52
C THR A 154 6.59 -14.08 -5.09
N LEU A 155 5.99 -14.84 -6.00
CA LEU A 155 5.82 -16.29 -5.95
C LEU A 155 6.32 -16.87 -7.27
N ASP A 156 7.08 -17.97 -7.20
CA ASP A 156 7.49 -18.70 -8.41
C ASP A 156 6.26 -19.18 -9.20
N GLU A 157 5.23 -19.65 -8.49
CA GLU A 157 3.97 -20.12 -9.04
C GLU A 157 2.80 -19.75 -8.13
N LEU A 158 1.70 -19.25 -8.71
CA LEU A 158 0.39 -19.20 -8.07
C LEU A 158 -0.43 -20.39 -8.56
N THR A 159 -0.99 -21.18 -7.65
CA THR A 159 -1.71 -22.43 -7.96
C THR A 159 -3.11 -22.44 -7.35
N SER A 160 -4.01 -23.27 -7.89
CA SER A 160 -5.37 -23.41 -7.36
C SER A 160 -5.41 -23.92 -5.90
N GLU A 161 -4.44 -24.73 -5.51
CA GLU A 161 -4.33 -25.34 -4.19
C GLU A 161 -3.68 -24.41 -3.16
N ARG A 162 -3.01 -23.37 -3.63
CA ARG A 162 -2.23 -22.45 -2.81
C ARG A 162 -2.43 -21.02 -3.32
N PRO A 163 -3.61 -20.41 -3.07
CA PRO A 163 -3.86 -19.01 -3.39
C PRO A 163 -3.00 -18.10 -2.51
N LEU A 164 -2.98 -16.81 -2.86
CA LEU A 164 -2.32 -15.77 -2.07
C LEU A 164 -3.38 -14.93 -1.34
N GLU A 165 -3.33 -14.90 -0.01
CA GLU A 165 -3.98 -13.87 0.78
C GLU A 165 -3.09 -12.63 0.83
N ALA A 166 -3.61 -11.47 0.47
CA ALA A 166 -2.87 -10.21 0.44
C ALA A 166 -3.59 -9.12 1.24
N GLY A 167 -2.87 -8.41 2.10
CA GLY A 167 -3.32 -7.14 2.68
C GLY A 167 -2.83 -5.96 1.84
N LEU A 168 -3.76 -5.26 1.19
CA LEU A 168 -3.48 -4.15 0.27
C LEU A 168 -4.12 -2.86 0.75
N GLN A 169 -3.62 -1.71 0.29
CA GLN A 169 -4.23 -0.41 0.62
C GLN A 169 -4.73 0.28 -0.65
N PHE A 170 -6.04 0.53 -0.72
CA PHE A 170 -6.66 1.24 -1.83
C PHE A 170 -6.77 2.73 -1.48
N ILE A 171 -5.93 3.57 -2.09
CA ILE A 171 -5.87 5.01 -1.80
C ILE A 171 -6.33 5.80 -3.02
N GLY A 172 -7.38 6.61 -2.83
CA GLY A 172 -7.88 7.49 -3.87
C GLY A 172 -8.60 6.73 -4.98
N THR A 173 -8.61 7.32 -6.19
CA THR A 173 -9.34 6.80 -7.36
C THR A 173 -8.42 6.30 -8.47
N ILE A 174 -7.12 6.54 -8.36
CA ILE A 174 -6.13 6.02 -9.31
C ILE A 174 -5.58 4.74 -8.70
N PRO A 175 -5.59 3.61 -9.42
CA PRO A 175 -5.06 2.35 -8.90
C PRO A 175 -3.61 2.49 -8.46
N ASN A 176 -3.33 1.98 -7.26
CA ASN A 176 -2.01 1.96 -6.63
C ASN A 176 -1.51 0.54 -6.33
N ASN A 177 -2.34 -0.47 -6.58
CA ASN A 177 -1.98 -1.89 -6.45
C ASN A 177 -2.00 -2.54 -7.83
N GLY A 178 -1.04 -3.42 -8.08
CA GLY A 178 -0.97 -4.20 -9.30
C GLY A 178 -0.52 -5.63 -9.05
N ILE A 179 -0.67 -6.44 -10.09
CA ILE A 179 -0.05 -7.77 -10.17
C ILE A 179 0.65 -7.92 -11.52
N SER A 180 1.63 -8.81 -11.56
CA SER A 180 2.12 -9.35 -12.83
C SER A 180 2.32 -10.84 -12.76
N PHE A 181 2.29 -11.49 -13.92
CA PHE A 181 2.60 -12.90 -14.08
C PHE A 181 2.98 -13.19 -15.52
N VAL A 182 3.62 -14.32 -15.75
CA VAL A 182 3.94 -14.82 -17.08
C VAL A 182 2.77 -15.68 -17.59
N ASP A 183 2.24 -15.33 -18.76
CA ASP A 183 1.18 -16.07 -19.43
C ASP A 183 1.70 -17.37 -20.09
N PRO A 184 0.83 -18.27 -20.57
CA PRO A 184 1.25 -19.50 -21.22
C PRO A 184 2.11 -19.32 -22.48
N ASP A 185 2.07 -18.14 -23.10
CA ASP A 185 2.89 -17.78 -24.27
C ASP A 185 4.28 -17.24 -23.88
N GLY A 186 4.53 -17.09 -22.57
CA GLY A 186 5.80 -16.62 -22.02
C GLY A 186 5.91 -15.09 -21.90
N ASN A 187 4.80 -14.35 -22.06
CA ASN A 187 4.79 -12.90 -21.93
C ASN A 187 4.45 -12.49 -20.50
N THR A 188 5.20 -11.52 -19.96
CA THR A 188 4.82 -10.87 -18.70
C THR A 188 3.63 -9.95 -18.96
N LYS A 189 2.56 -10.17 -18.21
CA LYS A 189 1.34 -9.36 -18.22
C LYS A 189 1.22 -8.58 -16.92
N TYR A 190 0.75 -7.34 -17.02
CA TYR A 190 0.58 -6.44 -15.88
C TYR A 190 -0.89 -6.06 -15.77
N TYR A 191 -1.42 -6.13 -14.55
CA TYR A 191 -2.79 -5.77 -14.26
C TYR A 191 -2.84 -4.83 -13.06
N ALA A 192 -3.65 -3.79 -13.15
CA ALA A 192 -4.05 -3.04 -11.97
C ALA A 192 -5.09 -3.85 -11.18
N VAL A 193 -5.00 -3.78 -9.86
CA VAL A 193 -6.00 -4.27 -8.93
C VAL A 193 -6.81 -3.07 -8.48
N ASP A 194 -8.08 -3.02 -8.88
CA ASP A 194 -8.92 -1.85 -8.67
C ASP A 194 -10.26 -2.24 -8.05
N MET A 195 -10.89 -1.26 -7.41
CA MET A 195 -12.17 -1.42 -6.75
C MET A 195 -13.21 -0.57 -7.47
N SER A 196 -14.26 -1.22 -7.93
CA SER A 196 -15.36 -0.59 -8.65
C SER A 196 -16.04 0.45 -7.76
N GLY A 197 -16.03 1.70 -8.20
CA GLY A 197 -16.78 2.77 -7.53
C GLY A 197 -18.30 2.61 -7.61
N ARG A 198 -18.80 1.66 -8.43
CA ARG A 198 -20.25 1.41 -8.60
C ARG A 198 -20.79 0.50 -7.50
N ASP A 199 -20.09 -0.60 -7.21
CA ASP A 199 -20.57 -1.68 -6.36
C ASP A 199 -19.54 -2.18 -5.34
N GLY A 200 -18.33 -1.60 -5.33
CA GLY A 200 -17.25 -1.98 -4.42
C GLY A 200 -16.55 -3.29 -4.80
N SER A 201 -16.91 -3.94 -5.90
CA SER A 201 -16.27 -5.19 -6.31
C SER A 201 -14.81 -4.98 -6.73
N LEU A 202 -13.96 -5.97 -6.47
CA LEU A 202 -12.58 -5.97 -6.97
C LEU A 202 -12.55 -6.49 -8.41
N PHE A 203 -11.70 -5.89 -9.24
CA PHE A 203 -11.49 -6.33 -10.61
C PHE A 203 -10.04 -6.10 -11.05
N LEU A 204 -9.69 -6.75 -12.16
CA LEU A 204 -8.39 -6.63 -12.80
C LEU A 204 -8.56 -6.06 -14.20
N TRP A 205 -7.68 -5.16 -14.59
CA TRP A 205 -7.59 -4.66 -15.96
C TRP A 205 -6.14 -4.49 -16.38
N GLU A 206 -5.85 -4.81 -17.65
CA GLU A 206 -4.48 -4.84 -18.18
C GLU A 206 -3.94 -3.41 -18.27
N ILE A 207 -2.71 -3.21 -17.80
CA ILE A 207 -2.03 -1.90 -17.78
C ILE A 207 -0.72 -1.94 -18.55
N THR A 208 -0.28 -0.77 -19.00
CA THR A 208 1.07 -0.58 -19.53
C THR A 208 1.99 -0.12 -18.42
N VAL A 209 3.16 -0.76 -18.30
CA VAL A 209 4.20 -0.40 -17.32
C VAL A 209 5.46 0.07 -18.06
N VAL A 210 6.11 1.13 -17.56
CA VAL A 210 7.35 1.73 -18.10
C VAL A 210 8.47 1.85 -17.08
#